data_AF-A0AAP3K2P5-F1
#
_entry.id   AF-A0AAP3K2P5-F1
#
_cell.length_a   1.000
_cell.length_b   1.000
_cell.length_c   1.000
_cell.angle_alpha   90.00
_cell.angle_beta   90.00
_cell.angle_gamma   90.00
#
_symmetry.space_group_name_H-M   'P 1'
#
loop_
_entity.id
_entity.type
_entity.pdbx_description
1 polymer ?
#
loop_
_entity_poly.entity_id
_entity_poly.type
_entity_poly.pdbx_seq_one_letter_code
_entity_poly.pdbx_strand_id
1 'polypeptide(L)'
;MKKRNIPVILLLPLLSLSCSLSHKMERSISKVGLSQAGKRPAPDTTCYSVPEKITWKDSSGVEHIVTMAERDSVTGEEMTVLQLDEVTIVARNRNIPERAGKVNLDFVVTVPGRLIDDKWQVQLTPVAYKRGRRIELERIFLSGADFVKRQKKGYAQYQAFINSIIPDSAYLKEMFDMKGYRRAMAELEEEFYQAWKHDYIAREEWIDWTERWNRRYQHFNAKMERNRMAIAGHNTILSVLPAYWLRRDL
;
A
#
# COMPACT_ATOMS: atom_id res chain seq x y z
N MET A 1 68.41 36.19 -21.83
CA MET A 1 67.10 35.49 -21.92
C MET A 1 66.31 35.76 -20.64
N LYS A 2 65.30 36.65 -20.67
CA LYS A 2 64.48 37.01 -19.50
C LYS A 2 63.00 36.73 -19.85
N LYS A 3 62.40 35.76 -19.15
CA LYS A 3 60.99 35.34 -19.34
C LYS A 3 60.05 36.44 -18.82
N ARG A 4 59.08 36.85 -19.66
CA ARG A 4 57.95 37.72 -19.27
C ARG A 4 56.86 36.86 -18.64
N ASN A 5 56.68 36.98 -17.33
CA ASN A 5 55.51 36.44 -16.63
C ASN A 5 54.56 37.62 -16.35
N ILE A 6 53.43 37.67 -17.06
CA ILE A 6 52.34 38.62 -16.82
C ILE A 6 51.51 38.07 -15.66
N PRO A 7 51.21 38.86 -14.60
CA PRO A 7 50.54 38.34 -13.42
C PRO A 7 49.04 38.20 -13.66
N VAL A 8 48.52 37.02 -13.33
CA VAL A 8 47.10 36.59 -13.30
C VAL A 8 46.24 37.37 -12.27
N ILE A 9 46.78 38.44 -11.69
CA ILE A 9 46.23 39.11 -10.49
C ILE A 9 45.10 40.11 -10.82
N LEU A 10 44.87 40.45 -12.10
CA LEU A 10 43.86 41.45 -12.48
C LEU A 10 42.45 40.92 -12.79
N LEU A 11 42.23 39.59 -12.80
CA LEU A 11 40.91 39.01 -13.12
C LEU A 11 40.05 38.66 -11.91
N LEU A 12 40.61 38.67 -10.69
CA LEU A 12 39.90 38.32 -9.45
C LEU A 12 38.99 39.41 -8.83
N PRO A 13 39.13 40.73 -9.08
CA PRO A 13 38.23 41.70 -8.46
C PRO A 13 36.92 41.90 -9.23
N LEU A 14 36.79 41.45 -10.49
CA LEU A 14 35.53 41.55 -11.23
C LEU A 14 34.51 40.44 -10.92
N LEU A 15 34.94 39.32 -10.33
CA LEU A 15 34.04 38.22 -9.96
C LEU A 15 33.40 38.37 -8.57
N SER A 16 33.80 39.37 -7.77
CA SER A 16 33.28 39.56 -6.41
C SER A 16 32.16 40.61 -6.31
N LEU A 17 31.83 41.32 -7.39
CA LEU A 17 30.69 42.25 -7.43
C LEU A 17 29.36 41.64 -7.90
N SER A 18 29.31 40.35 -8.27
CA SER A 18 28.08 39.73 -8.81
C SER A 18 27.11 39.16 -7.75
N CYS A 19 27.44 39.22 -6.45
CA CYS A 19 26.62 38.62 -5.40
C CYS A 19 26.28 39.62 -4.28
N SER A 20 25.54 40.68 -4.57
CA SER A 20 24.82 41.44 -3.52
C SER A 20 23.59 42.18 -4.04
N LEU A 21 22.74 41.50 -4.81
CA LEU A 21 21.31 41.83 -4.86
C LEU A 21 20.51 40.69 -4.23
N SER A 22 20.79 40.42 -2.96
CA SER A 22 19.77 39.79 -2.11
C SER A 22 18.71 40.85 -1.86
N HIS A 23 17.79 41.04 -2.81
CA HIS A 23 16.55 41.75 -2.53
C HIS A 23 15.90 41.00 -1.37
N LYS A 24 15.98 41.60 -0.18
CA LYS A 24 15.17 41.22 0.96
C LYS A 24 13.73 41.36 0.48
N MET A 25 13.13 40.22 0.14
CA MET A 25 11.76 40.15 -0.35
C MET A 25 10.87 40.51 0.84
N GLU A 26 10.63 41.80 1.00
CA GLU A 26 9.65 42.33 1.94
C GLU A 26 8.29 41.84 1.45
N ARG A 27 7.85 40.68 1.97
CA ARG A 27 6.59 40.03 1.62
C ARG A 27 5.45 40.93 2.09
N SER A 28 5.05 41.85 1.23
CA SER A 28 3.75 42.51 1.30
C SER A 28 2.67 41.43 1.12
N ILE A 29 2.10 41.00 2.24
CA ILE A 29 1.06 39.97 2.28
C ILE A 29 -0.22 40.55 1.69
N SER A 30 -0.71 39.90 0.64
CA SER A 30 -1.89 40.33 -0.10
C SER A 30 -3.15 39.85 0.60
N LYS A 31 -4.05 40.77 0.93
CA LYS A 31 -5.32 40.48 1.60
C LYS A 31 -6.46 40.41 0.60
N VAL A 32 -7.43 39.53 0.84
CA VAL A 32 -8.67 39.48 0.06
C VAL A 32 -9.49 40.74 0.39
N GLY A 33 -9.69 41.59 -0.60
CA GLY A 33 -10.56 42.75 -0.46
C GLY A 33 -12.02 42.32 -0.38
N LEU A 34 -12.78 42.99 0.46
CA LEU A 34 -14.24 42.95 0.45
C LEU A 34 -14.72 44.37 0.12
N SER A 35 -15.87 44.53 -0.51
CA SER A 35 -16.48 45.84 -0.71
C SER A 35 -17.98 45.71 -0.92
N GLN A 36 -18.72 46.78 -0.68
CA GLN A 36 -20.13 46.83 -1.06
C GLN A 36 -20.26 47.09 -2.55
N ALA A 37 -21.19 46.40 -3.21
CA ALA A 37 -21.50 46.65 -4.61
C ALA A 37 -21.80 48.14 -4.85
N GLY A 38 -21.06 48.76 -5.78
CA GLY A 38 -21.22 50.17 -6.16
C GLY A 38 -20.34 51.18 -5.38
N LYS A 39 -19.50 50.76 -4.42
CA LYS A 39 -18.51 51.64 -3.76
C LYS A 39 -17.10 51.27 -4.19
N ARG A 40 -16.24 52.28 -4.39
CA ARG A 40 -14.80 52.05 -4.61
C ARG A 40 -14.18 51.47 -3.34
N PRO A 41 -13.25 50.49 -3.47
CA PRO A 41 -12.52 49.97 -2.33
C PRO A 41 -11.73 51.10 -1.65
N ALA A 42 -11.73 51.10 -0.31
CA ALA A 42 -10.86 51.98 0.46
C ALA A 42 -9.40 51.53 0.27
N PRO A 43 -8.42 52.45 0.21
CA PRO A 43 -7.03 52.10 0.00
C PRO A 43 -6.48 51.24 1.15
N ASP A 44 -5.78 50.19 0.77
CA ASP A 44 -5.22 49.17 1.66
C ASP A 44 -4.13 49.76 2.56
N THR A 45 -4.45 50.01 3.83
CA THR A 45 -3.45 50.25 4.86
C THR A 45 -3.59 49.15 5.89
N THR A 46 -2.78 48.09 5.77
CA THR A 46 -2.13 47.38 6.91
C THR A 46 -1.45 46.09 6.45
N CYS A 47 -0.18 45.95 6.84
CA CYS A 47 0.62 44.74 6.77
C CYS A 47 0.33 43.82 7.96
N TYR A 48 0.31 42.50 7.72
CA TYR A 48 0.16 41.47 8.76
C TYR A 48 1.02 40.25 8.42
N SER A 49 1.43 39.49 9.43
CA SER A 49 2.43 38.41 9.39
C SER A 49 1.88 37.06 8.92
N VAL A 50 2.72 36.27 8.23
CA VAL A 50 2.45 34.92 7.73
C VAL A 50 2.29 33.92 8.89
N PRO A 51 1.45 32.87 8.75
CA PRO A 51 1.46 31.70 9.64
C PRO A 51 2.85 31.06 9.77
N GLU A 52 3.10 30.42 10.91
CA GLU A 52 4.39 29.86 11.29
C GLU A 52 4.78 28.73 10.32
N LYS A 53 5.75 29.01 9.45
CA LYS A 53 6.33 28.05 8.51
C LYS A 53 7.65 27.56 9.09
N ILE A 54 7.71 26.27 9.45
CA ILE A 54 8.95 25.66 9.89
C ILE A 54 9.74 25.29 8.64
N THR A 55 10.86 25.98 8.43
CA THR A 55 11.84 25.63 7.40
C THR A 55 13.08 25.03 8.05
N TRP A 56 13.45 23.81 7.67
CA TRP A 56 14.76 23.27 8.01
C TRP A 56 15.48 22.77 6.75
N LYS A 57 16.82 22.79 6.79
CA LYS A 57 17.65 22.15 5.77
C LYS A 57 18.08 20.80 6.28
N ASP A 58 17.87 19.78 5.47
CA ASP A 58 18.36 18.45 5.76
C ASP A 58 19.89 18.39 5.56
N SER A 59 20.56 17.34 6.06
CA SER A 59 22.02 17.19 5.91
C SER A 59 22.50 17.12 4.45
N SER A 60 21.57 16.86 3.53
CA SER A 60 21.74 16.85 2.08
C SER A 60 21.60 18.24 1.41
N GLY A 61 21.27 19.29 2.18
CA GLY A 61 21.07 20.66 1.69
C GLY A 61 19.69 20.94 1.11
N VAL A 62 18.76 19.97 1.16
CA VAL A 62 17.36 20.14 0.71
C VAL A 62 16.56 20.93 1.75
N GLU A 63 15.90 22.00 1.30
CA GLU A 63 15.00 22.81 2.15
C GLU A 63 13.63 22.13 2.27
N HIS A 64 13.28 21.73 3.49
CA HIS A 64 11.95 21.23 3.82
C HIS A 64 11.10 22.34 4.40
N ILE A 65 9.89 22.47 3.86
CA ILE A 65 8.90 23.46 4.26
C ILE A 65 7.73 22.68 4.83
N VAL A 66 7.53 22.75 6.15
CA VAL A 66 6.33 22.20 6.79
C VAL A 66 5.43 23.35 7.21
N THR A 67 4.19 23.22 6.79
CA THR A 67 3.06 24.08 7.15
C THR A 67 2.08 23.23 7.94
N MET A 68 1.38 23.84 8.89
CA MET A 68 0.40 23.12 9.71
C MET A 68 -0.62 22.43 8.81
N ALA A 69 -0.83 21.13 9.06
CA ALA A 69 -1.91 20.37 8.46
C ALA A 69 -3.13 20.49 9.36
N GLU A 70 -4.24 20.94 8.80
CA GLU A 70 -5.54 20.99 9.48
C GLU A 70 -6.40 19.85 8.93
N ARG A 71 -7.15 19.19 9.82
CA ARG A 71 -8.06 18.13 9.42
C ARG A 71 -9.33 18.76 8.88
N ASP A 72 -9.64 18.52 7.61
CA ASP A 72 -10.85 19.06 7.02
C ASP A 72 -12.10 18.46 7.70
N SER A 73 -12.95 19.33 8.23
CA SER A 73 -14.21 18.98 8.88
C SER A 73 -15.19 18.20 7.98
N VAL A 74 -15.08 18.33 6.65
CA VAL A 74 -16.01 17.71 5.70
C VAL A 74 -15.47 16.36 5.19
N THR A 75 -14.22 16.32 4.75
CA THR A 75 -13.61 15.09 4.18
C THR A 75 -12.89 14.24 5.22
N GLY A 76 -12.50 14.81 6.35
CA GLY A 76 -11.73 14.13 7.40
C GLY A 76 -10.26 13.90 7.04
N GLU A 77 -9.79 14.38 5.89
CA GLU A 77 -8.41 14.29 5.40
C GLU A 77 -7.53 15.38 6.03
N GLU A 78 -6.24 15.09 6.22
CA GLU A 78 -5.27 16.09 6.67
C GLU A 78 -4.79 16.91 5.46
N MET A 79 -5.06 18.21 5.47
CA MET A 79 -4.70 19.12 4.39
C MET A 79 -3.78 20.22 4.92
N THR A 80 -2.75 20.57 4.16
CA THR A 80 -1.95 21.77 4.46
C THR A 80 -2.81 23.01 4.21
N VAL A 81 -3.18 23.72 5.28
CA VAL A 81 -4.06 24.89 5.20
C VAL A 81 -3.26 26.13 5.62
N LEU A 82 -3.38 27.19 4.83
CA LEU A 82 -2.89 28.52 5.19
C LEU A 82 -4.10 29.40 5.50
N GLN A 83 -4.27 29.77 6.77
CA GLN A 83 -5.33 30.69 7.16
C GLN A 83 -4.96 32.12 6.72
N LEU A 84 -5.89 32.77 6.03
CA LEU A 84 -5.79 34.17 5.62
C LEU A 84 -6.55 35.05 6.63
N ASP A 85 -6.06 36.27 6.81
CA ASP A 85 -6.71 37.25 7.70
C ASP A 85 -8.14 37.59 7.27
N GLU A 86 -9.04 37.68 8.26
CA GLU A 86 -10.42 38.10 8.06
C GLU A 86 -10.51 39.57 7.63
N VAL A 87 -11.35 39.85 6.64
CA VAL A 87 -11.70 41.20 6.22
C VAL A 87 -13.16 41.48 6.56
N THR A 88 -13.36 42.37 7.55
CA THR A 88 -14.68 42.78 8.01
C THR A 88 -15.04 44.16 7.47
N ILE A 89 -16.23 44.29 6.90
CA ILE A 89 -16.77 45.60 6.49
C ILE A 89 -18.05 45.87 7.24
N VAL A 90 -18.01 46.88 8.10
CA VAL A 90 -19.21 47.37 8.77
C VAL A 90 -19.92 48.36 7.84
N ALA A 91 -21.04 47.92 7.30
CA ALA A 91 -21.94 48.71 6.48
C ALA A 91 -22.61 49.83 7.31
N ARG A 92 -21.95 50.98 7.51
CA ARG A 92 -22.51 52.06 8.36
C ARG A 92 -23.80 52.68 7.85
N ASN A 93 -24.06 52.72 6.54
CA ASN A 93 -25.23 53.42 6.00
C ASN A 93 -25.69 52.82 4.66
N ARG A 94 -26.58 51.82 4.71
CA ARG A 94 -27.41 51.36 3.58
C ARG A 94 -28.72 50.82 4.15
N ASN A 95 -29.82 51.55 3.96
CA ASN A 95 -31.15 51.07 4.30
C ASN A 95 -31.58 50.04 3.26
N ILE A 96 -31.47 48.74 3.60
CA ILE A 96 -31.90 47.65 2.73
C ILE A 96 -33.27 47.18 3.23
N PRO A 97 -34.33 47.22 2.39
CA PRO A 97 -35.65 46.79 2.81
C PRO A 97 -35.67 45.28 3.03
N GLU A 98 -36.19 44.86 4.17
CA GLU A 98 -36.54 43.46 4.41
C GLU A 98 -37.83 43.14 3.65
N ARG A 99 -37.81 42.13 2.78
CA ARG A 99 -38.96 41.66 2.02
C ARG A 99 -39.20 40.20 2.35
N ALA A 100 -40.41 39.86 2.82
CA ALA A 100 -40.78 38.50 3.21
C ALA A 100 -39.79 37.85 4.21
N GLY A 101 -39.26 38.62 5.17
CA GLY A 101 -38.29 38.13 6.15
C GLY A 101 -36.87 37.91 5.61
N LYS A 102 -36.61 38.27 4.35
CA LYS A 102 -35.31 38.12 3.67
C LYS A 102 -34.72 39.49 3.36
N VAL A 103 -33.39 39.58 3.46
CA VAL A 103 -32.61 40.77 3.10
C VAL A 103 -31.59 40.33 2.06
N ASN A 104 -31.63 40.91 0.87
CA ASN A 104 -30.64 40.65 -0.17
C ASN A 104 -29.43 41.56 0.06
N LEU A 105 -28.25 40.97 0.24
CA LEU A 105 -27.00 41.67 0.48
C LEU A 105 -26.03 41.39 -0.66
N ASP A 106 -25.66 42.44 -1.40
CA ASP A 106 -24.68 42.35 -2.47
C ASP A 106 -23.32 42.88 -2.00
N PHE A 107 -22.30 42.04 -2.13
CA PHE A 107 -20.92 42.39 -1.85
C PHE A 107 -20.01 41.92 -2.98
N VAL A 108 -18.94 42.65 -3.21
CA VAL A 108 -17.90 42.34 -4.19
C VAL A 108 -16.68 41.88 -3.42
N VAL A 109 -16.24 40.64 -3.71
CA VAL A 109 -15.02 40.06 -3.16
C VAL A 109 -13.92 40.23 -4.20
N THR A 110 -12.86 40.93 -3.83
CA THR A 110 -11.71 41.18 -4.70
C THR A 110 -10.54 40.35 -4.20
N VAL A 111 -10.17 39.31 -4.96
CA VAL A 111 -9.01 38.48 -4.63
C VAL A 111 -7.78 38.99 -5.38
N PRO A 112 -6.70 39.38 -4.67
CA PRO A 112 -5.46 39.77 -5.32
C PRO A 112 -4.91 38.66 -6.22
N GLY A 113 -4.36 39.02 -7.38
CA GLY A 113 -3.76 38.04 -8.29
C GLY A 113 -2.63 37.22 -7.67
N ARG A 114 -1.96 37.71 -6.62
CA ARG A 114 -0.96 36.92 -5.87
C ARG A 114 -1.56 35.74 -5.10
N LEU A 115 -2.85 35.80 -4.77
CA LEU A 115 -3.59 34.70 -4.15
C LEU A 115 -4.24 33.79 -5.21
N ILE A 116 -4.13 34.10 -6.49
CA ILE A 116 -4.69 33.27 -7.57
C ILE A 116 -3.51 32.59 -8.27
N ASP A 117 -3.45 31.28 -8.19
CA ASP A 117 -2.42 30.47 -8.84
C ASP A 117 -3.02 29.14 -9.29
N ASP A 118 -2.45 28.56 -10.34
CA ASP A 118 -2.92 27.29 -10.87
C ASP A 118 -2.68 26.10 -9.94
N LYS A 119 -1.74 26.21 -8.99
CA LYS A 119 -1.26 25.09 -8.17
C LYS A 119 -2.02 24.91 -6.85
N TRP A 120 -2.83 25.87 -6.43
CA TRP A 120 -3.57 25.81 -5.17
C TRP A 120 -5.01 26.32 -5.31
N GLN A 121 -5.80 26.18 -4.24
CA GLN A 121 -7.19 26.59 -4.17
C GLN A 121 -7.38 27.57 -3.01
N VAL A 122 -8.07 28.68 -3.27
CA VAL A 122 -8.48 29.64 -2.25
C VAL A 122 -9.90 29.31 -1.83
N GLN A 123 -10.11 29.12 -0.53
CA GLN A 123 -11.43 28.95 0.05
C GLN A 123 -11.79 30.22 0.85
N LEU A 124 -12.94 30.81 0.53
CA LEU A 124 -13.46 31.97 1.23
C LEU A 124 -14.78 31.59 1.89
N THR A 125 -14.91 31.86 3.18
CA THR A 125 -16.14 31.61 3.93
C THR A 125 -16.69 32.96 4.40
N PRO A 126 -17.63 33.56 3.66
CA PRO A 126 -18.20 34.84 4.06
C PRO A 126 -19.04 34.68 5.32
N VAL A 127 -18.92 35.63 6.24
CA VAL A 127 -19.65 35.61 7.50
C VAL A 127 -20.44 36.92 7.63
N ALA A 128 -21.73 36.80 7.93
CA ALA A 128 -22.61 37.92 8.20
C ALA A 128 -22.93 38.00 9.70
N TYR A 129 -22.94 39.20 10.25
CA TYR A 129 -23.32 39.46 11.64
C TYR A 129 -24.66 40.20 11.69
N LYS A 130 -25.68 39.62 12.32
CA LYS A 130 -27.01 40.24 12.53
C LYS A 130 -27.39 40.18 14.00
N ARG A 131 -27.54 41.33 14.66
CA ARG A 131 -27.96 41.45 16.08
C ARG A 131 -27.15 40.53 17.02
N GLY A 132 -25.83 40.50 16.84
CA GLY A 132 -24.93 39.65 17.64
C GLY A 132 -24.90 38.16 17.26
N ARG A 133 -25.69 37.71 16.28
CA ARG A 133 -25.60 36.35 15.73
C ARG A 133 -24.65 36.31 14.53
N ARG A 134 -23.74 35.34 14.53
CA ARG A 134 -22.85 34.99 13.42
C ARG A 134 -23.59 34.03 12.47
N ILE A 135 -23.64 34.37 11.19
CA ILE A 135 -24.28 33.58 10.13
C ILE A 135 -23.20 33.30 9.09
N GLU A 136 -22.80 32.05 8.96
CA GLU A 136 -21.87 31.63 7.90
C GLU A 136 -22.64 31.47 6.60
N LEU A 137 -22.16 32.12 5.54
CA LEU A 137 -22.69 32.00 4.20
C LEU A 137 -22.00 30.85 3.45
N GLU A 138 -22.51 30.55 2.26
CA GLU A 138 -21.93 29.53 1.40
C GLU A 138 -20.46 29.85 1.05
N ARG A 139 -19.62 28.81 1.09
CA ARG A 139 -18.19 28.92 0.81
C ARG A 139 -17.96 29.16 -0.68
N ILE A 140 -17.03 30.04 -1.00
CA ILE A 140 -16.62 30.34 -2.36
C ILE A 140 -15.25 29.70 -2.59
N PHE A 141 -15.15 28.92 -3.67
CA PHE A 141 -13.94 28.21 -4.05
C PHE A 141 -13.34 28.81 -5.32
N LEU A 142 -12.06 29.18 -5.26
CA LEU A 142 -11.29 29.60 -6.42
C LEU A 142 -10.17 28.60 -6.62
N SER A 143 -10.39 27.64 -7.52
CA SER A 143 -9.45 26.54 -7.75
C SER A 143 -8.59 26.79 -8.98
N GLY A 144 -7.28 26.61 -8.83
CA GLY A 144 -6.34 26.60 -9.94
C GLY A 144 -6.51 25.38 -10.86
N ALA A 145 -6.20 25.53 -12.15
CA ALA A 145 -6.41 24.48 -13.15
C ALA A 145 -5.56 23.22 -12.87
N ASP A 146 -4.31 23.40 -12.46
CA ASP A 146 -3.40 22.29 -12.16
C ASP A 146 -3.71 21.63 -10.82
N PHE A 147 -4.18 22.40 -9.84
CA PHE A 147 -4.68 21.88 -8.57
C PHE A 147 -5.81 20.87 -8.81
N VAL A 148 -6.82 21.25 -9.60
CA VAL A 148 -7.95 20.37 -9.93
C VAL A 148 -7.50 19.11 -10.67
N LYS A 149 -6.56 19.23 -11.62
CA LYS A 149 -6.00 18.07 -12.33
C LYS A 149 -5.26 17.13 -11.39
N ARG A 150 -4.41 17.66 -10.51
CA ARG A 150 -3.66 16.86 -9.53
C ARG A 150 -4.58 16.19 -8.53
N GLN A 151 -5.59 16.91 -8.03
CA GLN A 151 -6.59 16.36 -7.13
C GLN A 151 -7.32 15.18 -7.77
N LYS A 152 -7.83 15.33 -9.01
CA LYS A 152 -8.46 14.25 -9.77
C LYS A 152 -7.53 13.06 -9.99
N LYS A 153 -6.27 13.31 -10.36
CA LYS A 153 -5.26 12.27 -10.54
C LYS A 153 -4.96 11.53 -9.23
N GLY A 154 -4.82 12.26 -8.13
CA GLY A 154 -4.59 11.71 -6.80
C GLY A 154 -5.72 10.78 -6.35
N TYR A 155 -6.98 11.23 -6.50
CA TYR A 155 -8.13 10.38 -6.19
C TYR A 155 -8.24 9.15 -7.09
N ALA A 156 -7.94 9.28 -8.39
CA ALA A 156 -7.90 8.13 -9.29
C ALA A 156 -6.82 7.11 -8.88
N GLN A 157 -5.65 7.59 -8.44
CA GLN A 157 -4.58 6.72 -7.94
C GLN A 157 -4.95 6.04 -6.63
N TYR A 158 -5.55 6.78 -5.70
CA TYR A 158 -6.04 6.22 -4.44
C TYR A 158 -7.11 5.15 -4.68
N GLN A 159 -8.06 5.40 -5.58
CA GLN A 159 -9.08 4.42 -5.90
C GLN A 159 -8.51 3.19 -6.61
N ALA A 160 -7.53 3.36 -7.49
CA ALA A 160 -6.79 2.24 -8.07
C ALA A 160 -6.04 1.42 -7.00
N PHE A 161 -5.46 2.08 -6.00
CA PHE A 161 -4.83 1.41 -4.87
C PHE A 161 -5.85 0.62 -4.05
N ILE A 162 -6.99 1.21 -3.67
CA ILE A 162 -8.06 0.50 -2.95
C ILE A 162 -8.54 -0.71 -3.75
N ASN A 163 -8.69 -0.58 -5.07
CA ASN A 163 -9.08 -1.68 -5.93
C ASN A 163 -8.00 -2.76 -6.09
N SER A 164 -6.72 -2.42 -5.87
CA SER A 164 -5.62 -3.38 -5.92
C SER A 164 -5.51 -4.21 -4.64
N ILE A 165 -6.17 -3.80 -3.56
CA ILE A 165 -6.21 -4.57 -2.32
C ILE A 165 -7.16 -5.76 -2.54
N ILE A 166 -6.58 -6.96 -2.61
CA ILE A 166 -7.35 -8.20 -2.72
C ILE A 166 -8.04 -8.44 -1.36
N PRO A 167 -9.37 -8.61 -1.31
CA PRO A 167 -10.06 -8.89 -0.06
C PRO A 167 -9.70 -10.30 0.43
N ASP A 168 -9.64 -10.49 1.74
CA ASP A 168 -9.26 -11.77 2.38
C ASP A 168 -10.08 -12.96 1.87
N SER A 169 -11.36 -12.76 1.54
CA SER A 169 -12.22 -13.79 0.96
C SER A 169 -11.77 -14.29 -0.42
N ALA A 170 -11.09 -13.44 -1.19
CA ALA A 170 -10.59 -13.73 -2.53
C ALA A 170 -9.09 -14.09 -2.54
N TYR A 171 -8.38 -13.84 -1.45
CA TYR A 171 -6.93 -14.05 -1.32
C TYR A 171 -6.49 -15.45 -1.79
N LEU A 172 -7.10 -16.50 -1.22
CA LEU A 172 -6.76 -17.87 -1.56
C LEU A 172 -7.02 -18.18 -3.03
N LYS A 173 -8.07 -17.61 -3.64
CA LYS A 173 -8.38 -17.89 -5.04
C LYS A 173 -7.38 -17.25 -6.00
N GLU A 174 -6.93 -16.03 -5.71
CA GLU A 174 -6.02 -15.30 -6.60
C GLU A 174 -4.55 -15.64 -6.39
N MET A 175 -4.14 -15.90 -5.15
CA MET A 175 -2.73 -16.18 -4.83
C MET A 175 -2.36 -17.66 -4.86
N PHE A 176 -3.33 -18.58 -4.76
CA PHE A 176 -3.04 -20.01 -4.71
C PHE A 176 -3.11 -20.64 -6.10
N ASP A 177 -2.00 -21.26 -6.54
CA ASP A 177 -1.99 -22.07 -7.75
C ASP A 177 -2.68 -23.42 -7.52
N MET A 178 -4.00 -23.43 -7.68
CA MET A 178 -4.83 -24.63 -7.59
C MET A 178 -4.40 -25.73 -8.56
N LYS A 179 -3.82 -25.38 -9.72
CA LYS A 179 -3.42 -26.37 -10.72
C LYS A 179 -2.11 -27.04 -10.32
N GLY A 180 -1.13 -26.26 -9.86
CA GLY A 180 0.12 -26.75 -9.29
C GLY A 180 -0.13 -27.66 -8.09
N TYR A 181 -1.00 -27.24 -7.16
CA TYR A 181 -1.40 -28.05 -6.01
C TYR A 181 -2.00 -29.39 -6.42
N ARG A 182 -2.97 -29.39 -7.34
CA ARG A 182 -3.62 -30.64 -7.80
C ARG A 182 -2.62 -31.59 -8.46
N ARG A 183 -1.66 -31.06 -9.22
CA ARG A 183 -0.60 -31.86 -9.82
C ARG A 183 0.28 -32.50 -8.75
N ALA A 184 0.74 -31.72 -7.78
CA ALA A 184 1.56 -32.22 -6.67
C ALA A 184 0.84 -33.30 -5.85
N MET A 185 -0.46 -33.11 -5.58
CA MET A 185 -1.28 -34.12 -4.90
C MET A 185 -1.41 -35.41 -5.71
N ALA A 186 -1.66 -35.31 -7.02
CA ALA A 186 -1.78 -36.48 -7.89
C ALA A 186 -0.46 -37.28 -7.99
N GLU A 187 0.68 -36.59 -8.09
CA GLU A 187 2.00 -37.21 -8.11
C GLU A 187 2.28 -37.96 -6.80
N LEU A 188 1.98 -37.33 -5.66
CA LEU A 188 2.12 -37.94 -4.34
C LEU A 188 1.19 -39.16 -4.18
N GLU A 189 -0.07 -39.07 -4.62
CA GLU A 189 -1.00 -40.20 -4.62
C GLU A 189 -0.49 -41.37 -5.47
N GLU A 190 0.09 -41.08 -6.63
CA GLU A 190 0.66 -42.10 -7.52
C GLU A 190 1.90 -42.75 -6.90
N GLU A 191 2.79 -41.98 -6.28
CA GLU A 191 3.92 -42.51 -5.51
C GLU A 191 3.47 -43.48 -4.42
N PHE A 192 2.47 -43.09 -3.61
CA PHE A 192 1.90 -43.96 -2.58
C PHE A 192 1.26 -45.22 -3.17
N TYR A 193 0.53 -45.08 -4.27
CA TYR A 193 -0.10 -46.20 -4.94
C TYR A 193 0.93 -47.20 -5.48
N GLN A 194 2.00 -46.70 -6.11
CA GLN A 194 3.07 -47.56 -6.61
C GLN A 194 3.78 -48.25 -5.45
N ALA A 195 4.15 -47.54 -4.38
CA ALA A 195 4.80 -48.14 -3.21
C ALA A 195 3.94 -49.27 -2.62
N TRP A 196 2.65 -49.00 -2.38
CA TRP A 196 1.72 -50.01 -1.90
C TRP A 196 1.60 -51.22 -2.83
N LYS A 197 1.53 -50.99 -4.16
CA LYS A 197 1.47 -52.06 -5.15
C LYS A 197 2.71 -52.95 -5.12
N HIS A 198 3.90 -52.36 -5.01
CA HIS A 198 5.15 -53.12 -4.89
C HIS A 198 5.16 -53.98 -3.63
N ASP A 199 4.78 -53.42 -2.49
CA ASP A 199 4.70 -54.15 -1.22
C ASP A 199 3.68 -55.30 -1.29
N TYR A 200 2.53 -55.05 -1.93
CA TYR A 200 1.50 -56.07 -2.13
C TYR A 200 2.02 -57.23 -2.98
N ILE A 201 2.64 -56.95 -4.13
CA ILE A 201 3.21 -57.96 -5.02
C ILE A 201 4.30 -58.76 -4.31
N ALA A 202 5.21 -58.08 -3.59
CA ALA A 202 6.27 -58.74 -2.84
C ALA A 202 5.71 -59.69 -1.78
N ARG A 203 4.59 -59.31 -1.13
CA ARG A 203 3.91 -60.16 -0.16
C ARG A 203 3.25 -61.38 -0.81
N GLU A 204 2.57 -61.22 -1.93
CA GLU A 204 1.98 -62.33 -2.69
C GLU A 204 3.06 -63.31 -3.18
N GLU A 205 4.15 -62.79 -3.77
CA GLU A 205 5.28 -63.62 -4.21
C GLU A 205 5.92 -64.39 -3.05
N TRP A 206 6.01 -63.77 -1.87
CA TRP A 206 6.50 -64.43 -0.67
C TRP A 206 5.55 -65.56 -0.20
N ILE A 207 4.23 -65.34 -0.25
CA ILE A 207 3.22 -66.35 0.06
C ILE A 207 3.34 -67.51 -0.92
N ASP A 208 3.36 -67.23 -2.23
CA ASP A 208 3.48 -68.22 -3.31
C ASP A 208 4.76 -69.06 -3.19
N TRP A 209 5.89 -68.40 -2.95
CA TRP A 209 7.16 -69.07 -2.70
C TRP A 209 7.07 -69.99 -1.48
N THR A 210 6.50 -69.48 -0.38
CA THR A 210 6.32 -70.24 0.87
C THR A 210 5.44 -71.46 0.64
N GLU A 211 4.32 -71.33 -0.06
CA GLU A 211 3.46 -72.45 -0.44
C GLU A 211 4.18 -73.49 -1.30
N ARG A 212 4.93 -73.04 -2.32
CA ARG A 212 5.68 -73.94 -3.21
C ARG A 212 6.69 -74.79 -2.44
N TRP A 213 7.37 -74.21 -1.46
CA TRP A 213 8.26 -74.95 -0.57
C TRP A 213 7.49 -75.88 0.36
N ASN A 214 6.41 -75.41 0.97
CA ASN A 214 5.57 -76.21 1.85
C ASN A 214 5.01 -77.45 1.14
N ARG A 215 4.56 -77.33 -0.13
CA ARG A 215 4.12 -78.49 -0.94
C ARG A 215 5.24 -79.52 -1.14
N ARG A 216 6.47 -79.09 -1.37
CA ARG A 216 7.63 -80.00 -1.52
C ARG A 216 7.96 -80.70 -0.21
N TYR A 217 7.92 -79.98 0.90
CA TYR A 217 8.11 -80.56 2.23
C TYR A 217 7.02 -81.56 2.58
N GLN A 218 5.76 -81.23 2.29
CA GLN A 218 4.63 -82.17 2.44
C GLN A 218 4.84 -83.44 1.61
N HIS A 219 5.25 -83.31 0.35
CA HIS A 219 5.52 -84.46 -0.52
C HIS A 219 6.65 -85.35 0.02
N PHE A 220 7.77 -84.74 0.42
CA PHE A 220 8.90 -85.46 1.01
C PHE A 220 8.51 -86.17 2.31
N ASN A 221 7.86 -85.46 3.24
CA ASN A 221 7.42 -86.01 4.51
C ASN A 221 6.43 -87.17 4.30
N ALA A 222 5.46 -87.03 3.38
CA ALA A 222 4.52 -88.11 3.04
C ALA A 222 5.20 -89.33 2.42
N LYS A 223 6.31 -89.15 1.68
CA LYS A 223 7.12 -90.27 1.17
C LYS A 223 7.89 -90.95 2.29
N MET A 224 8.49 -90.17 3.18
CA MET A 224 9.21 -90.69 4.36
C MET A 224 8.28 -91.48 5.27
N GLU A 225 7.07 -91.00 5.51
CA GLU A 225 6.06 -91.74 6.29
C GLU A 225 5.66 -93.06 5.62
N ARG A 226 5.39 -93.05 4.32
CA ARG A 226 5.09 -94.29 3.58
C ARG A 226 6.22 -95.31 3.65
N ASN A 227 7.46 -94.86 3.45
CA ASN A 227 8.64 -95.73 3.55
C ASN A 227 8.79 -96.31 4.96
N ARG A 228 8.52 -95.51 6.00
CA ARG A 228 8.58 -95.94 7.39
C ARG A 228 7.49 -96.96 7.71
N MET A 229 6.25 -96.71 7.28
CA MET A 229 5.15 -97.65 7.42
C MET A 229 5.43 -98.98 6.71
N ALA A 230 6.09 -98.97 5.56
CA ALA A 230 6.44 -100.19 4.82
C ALA A 230 7.52 -101.05 5.52
N ILE A 231 8.40 -100.43 6.30
CA ILE A 231 9.47 -101.13 7.04
C ILE A 231 9.02 -101.51 8.47
N ALA A 232 7.96 -100.87 8.98
CA ALA A 232 7.43 -101.14 10.31
C ALA A 232 7.00 -102.61 10.45
N GLY A 233 7.67 -103.34 11.35
CA GLY A 233 7.42 -104.78 11.60
C GLY A 233 8.42 -105.73 10.93
N HIS A 234 9.34 -105.24 10.09
CA HIS A 234 10.41 -106.05 9.49
C HIS A 234 11.77 -105.81 10.15
N ASN A 235 12.49 -106.87 10.52
CA ASN A 235 13.83 -106.81 11.13
C ASN A 235 14.90 -106.46 10.08
N THR A 236 14.94 -105.20 9.67
CA THR A 236 15.91 -104.67 8.70
C THR A 236 16.80 -103.60 9.33
N ILE A 237 18.06 -103.52 8.91
CA ILE A 237 19.02 -102.51 9.39
C ILE A 237 18.51 -101.08 9.15
N LEU A 238 17.66 -100.89 8.13
CA LEU A 238 17.03 -99.62 7.79
C LEU A 238 16.07 -99.10 8.89
N SER A 239 15.53 -99.98 9.75
CA SER A 239 14.66 -99.59 10.87
C SER A 239 15.40 -98.82 11.99
N VAL A 240 16.72 -98.97 12.08
CA VAL A 240 17.57 -98.34 13.10
C VAL A 240 18.14 -97.00 12.63
N LEU A 241 18.06 -96.70 11.33
CA LEU A 241 18.55 -95.44 10.77
C LEU A 241 17.67 -94.26 11.21
N PRO A 242 18.25 -93.06 11.44
CA PRO A 242 17.49 -91.88 11.81
C PRO A 242 16.54 -91.44 10.69
N ALA A 243 15.30 -91.12 11.04
CA ALA A 243 14.34 -90.55 10.11
C ALA A 243 14.50 -89.03 10.04
N TYR A 244 14.49 -88.50 8.83
CA TYR A 244 14.54 -87.07 8.57
C TYR A 244 13.16 -86.56 8.17
N TRP A 245 12.80 -85.40 8.73
CA TRP A 245 11.57 -84.68 8.42
C TRP A 245 11.93 -83.26 8.03
N LEU A 246 11.31 -82.74 7.00
CA LEU A 246 11.39 -81.32 6.69
C LEU A 246 10.30 -80.61 7.49
N ARG A 247 10.70 -79.95 8.58
CA ARG A 247 9.85 -79.04 9.33
C ARG A 247 10.34 -77.61 9.08
N ARG A 248 9.40 -76.69 8.89
CA ARG A 248 9.69 -75.26 8.94
C ARG A 248 9.06 -74.71 10.21
N ASP A 249 9.90 -74.15 11.08
CA ASP A 249 9.40 -73.27 12.13
C ASP A 249 9.13 -71.91 11.45
N LEU A 250 7.89 -71.43 11.58
CA LEU A 250 7.46 -70.12 11.07
C LEU A 250 7.86 -69.02 12.05
#